data_AF-A0A379WRC2-F1
#
_entry.id   AF-A0A379WRC2-F1
#
_cell.length_a   1.000
_cell.length_b   1.000
_cell.length_c   1.000
_cell.angle_alpha   90.00
_cell.angle_beta   90.00
_cell.angle_gamma   90.00
#
_symmetry.space_group_name_H-M   'P 1'
#
loop_
_entity.id
_entity.type
_entity.pdbx_description
1 polymer ?
#
loop_
_entity_poly.entity_id
_entity_poly.type
_entity_poly.pdbx_seq_one_letter_code
_entity_poly.pdbx_strand_id
1 'polypeptide(L)'
;MYLGSTLEDSGGEIHQMANIIPGHSKMGKRLTRFGYCEAQAMQPALLAAPGEIVRGHEFHYSDFIPETPAVMACRKVRDGRVLQEWTGGWQTGNTFASYLHVHFAQRPEMLQHWLAAARRVL
;
A
#
# COMPACT_ATOMS: atom_id res chain seq x y z
N MET A 1 4.96 3.19 6.95
CA MET A 1 6.00 3.94 7.70
C MET A 1 6.05 5.41 7.30
N TYR A 2 6.58 6.26 8.19
CA TYR A 2 6.44 7.72 8.35
C TYR A 2 5.02 8.28 8.44
N LEU A 3 4.09 7.86 7.56
CA LEU A 3 2.69 8.28 7.65
C LEU A 3 1.88 7.56 8.74
N GLY A 4 2.41 6.44 9.27
CA GLY A 4 1.82 5.69 10.39
C GLY A 4 1.80 6.48 11.70
N SER A 5 1.23 5.91 12.76
CA SER A 5 1.27 6.45 14.13
C SER A 5 2.63 6.23 14.79
N THR A 6 3.19 5.01 14.68
CA THR A 6 4.54 4.72 15.22
C THR A 6 5.34 3.78 14.32
N LEU A 7 6.64 3.69 14.61
CA LEU A 7 7.57 2.71 14.09
C LEU A 7 8.35 2.05 15.24
N GLU A 8 8.21 0.74 15.41
CA GLU A 8 9.16 -0.06 16.19
C GLU A 8 10.34 -0.45 15.29
N ASP A 9 11.54 0.03 15.61
CA ASP A 9 12.75 -0.25 14.85
C ASP A 9 13.34 -1.65 15.12
N SER A 10 14.48 -1.97 14.49
CA SER A 10 15.13 -3.28 14.68
C SER A 10 15.72 -3.51 16.07
N GLY A 11 15.93 -2.44 16.84
CA GLY A 11 16.36 -2.49 18.25
C GLY A 11 15.18 -2.60 19.22
N GLY A 12 13.94 -2.49 18.75
CA GLY A 12 12.72 -2.49 19.56
C GLY A 12 12.35 -1.11 20.10
N GLU A 13 13.05 -0.04 19.69
CA GLU A 13 12.71 1.32 20.08
C GLU A 13 11.50 1.80 19.27
N ILE A 14 10.56 2.48 19.94
CA ILE A 14 9.34 3.00 19.33
C ILE A 14 9.49 4.49 19.04
N HIS A 15 9.39 4.84 17.76
CA HIS A 15 9.45 6.21 17.27
C HIS A 15 8.06 6.72 16.91
N GLN A 16 7.72 7.94 17.36
CA GLN A 16 6.49 8.62 16.94
C GLN A 16 6.60 9.09 15.49
N MET A 17 5.56 8.82 14.69
CA MET A 17 5.51 9.14 13.27
C MET A 17 4.42 10.21 13.02
N ALA A 18 4.11 10.52 11.75
CA ALA A 18 3.22 11.64 11.42
C ALA A 18 1.74 11.41 11.79
N ASN A 19 1.34 10.17 12.10
CA ASN A 19 -0.02 9.79 12.49
C ASN A 19 -1.11 10.24 11.49
N ILE A 20 -0.80 10.16 10.19
CA ILE A 20 -1.73 10.51 9.10
C ILE A 20 -2.58 9.30 8.70
N ILE A 21 -2.00 8.10 8.72
CA ILE A 21 -2.66 6.83 8.50
C ILE A 21 -2.56 6.03 9.81
N PRO A 22 -3.66 5.90 10.58
CA PRO A 22 -3.63 5.24 11.89
C PRO A 22 -3.11 3.80 11.82
N GLY A 23 -2.10 3.51 12.64
CA GLY A 23 -1.50 2.18 12.75
C GLY A 23 0.00 2.20 13.01
N HIS A 24 0.54 1.02 13.30
CA HIS A 24 1.92 0.86 13.78
C HIS A 24 2.75 0.08 12.76
N SER A 25 3.93 0.58 12.42
CA SER A 25 4.90 -0.20 11.67
C SER A 25 5.88 -0.89 12.61
N LYS A 26 6.28 -2.12 12.27
CA LYS A 26 7.31 -2.86 13.03
C LYS A 26 8.35 -3.42 12.06
N MET A 27 9.62 -3.15 12.32
CA MET A 27 10.73 -3.75 11.57
C MET A 27 10.80 -5.26 11.82
N GLY A 28 10.70 -6.05 10.74
CA GLY A 28 10.93 -7.49 10.77
C GLY A 28 12.38 -7.87 10.48
N LYS A 29 12.72 -9.15 10.71
CA LYS A 29 14.08 -9.70 10.47
C LYS A 29 14.28 -10.29 9.08
N ARG A 30 13.21 -10.43 8.30
CA ARG A 30 13.19 -11.03 6.96
C ARG A 30 12.30 -10.22 6.04
N LEU A 31 12.51 -10.39 4.74
CA LEU A 31 11.63 -9.80 3.74
C LEU A 31 10.21 -10.35 3.89
N THR A 32 9.26 -9.44 3.86
CA THR A 32 7.83 -9.71 3.88
C THR A 32 7.27 -9.57 2.47
N ARG A 33 6.44 -10.54 2.04
CA ARG A 33 5.67 -10.50 0.78
C ARG A 33 6.52 -10.20 -0.48
N PHE A 34 7.78 -10.63 -0.47
CA PHE A 34 8.79 -10.25 -1.47
C PHE A 34 8.43 -10.62 -2.92
N GLY A 35 8.64 -9.67 -3.82
CA GLY A 35 8.61 -9.85 -5.27
C GLY A 35 7.39 -9.22 -5.94
N TYR A 36 7.15 -9.57 -7.20
CA TYR A 36 6.03 -9.05 -7.97
C TYR A 36 4.69 -9.55 -7.44
N CYS A 37 3.73 -8.63 -7.38
CA CYS A 37 2.36 -8.88 -6.98
C CYS A 37 1.40 -7.90 -7.68
N GLU A 38 0.11 -8.16 -7.54
CA GLU A 38 -0.93 -7.27 -8.01
C GLU A 38 -1.92 -6.96 -6.91
N ALA A 39 -2.48 -5.75 -6.93
CA ALA A 39 -3.38 -5.21 -5.94
C ALA A 39 -4.64 -4.72 -6.62
N GLN A 40 -5.77 -5.33 -6.32
CA GLN A 40 -7.09 -4.92 -6.80
C GLN A 40 -7.71 -3.92 -5.83
N ALA A 41 -8.16 -2.77 -6.33
CA ALA A 41 -8.87 -1.80 -5.52
C ALA A 41 -10.25 -2.34 -5.11
N MET A 42 -10.50 -2.44 -3.80
CA MET A 42 -11.78 -2.90 -3.25
C MET A 42 -12.82 -1.77 -3.17
N GLN A 43 -12.34 -0.54 -3.18
CA GLN A 43 -13.10 0.70 -3.11
C GLN A 43 -12.32 1.79 -3.88
N PRO A 44 -12.86 3.01 -4.07
CA PRO A 44 -12.11 4.08 -4.72
C PRO A 44 -10.79 4.35 -3.99
N ALA A 45 -9.67 4.22 -4.71
CA ALA A 45 -8.32 4.50 -4.22
C ALA A 45 -7.66 5.56 -5.10
N LEU A 46 -6.67 6.27 -4.58
CA LEU A 46 -6.05 7.41 -5.26
C LEU A 46 -5.55 7.08 -6.68
N LEU A 47 -5.05 5.86 -6.87
CA LEU A 47 -4.45 5.42 -8.13
C LEU A 47 -5.33 4.48 -8.95
N ALA A 48 -6.52 4.11 -8.47
CA ALA A 48 -7.34 3.06 -9.08
C ALA A 48 -8.83 3.17 -8.71
N ALA A 49 -9.70 2.97 -9.69
CA ALA A 49 -11.13 2.79 -9.48
C ALA A 49 -11.45 1.38 -8.90
N PRO A 50 -12.61 1.18 -8.24
CA PRO A 50 -12.99 -0.14 -7.74
C PRO A 50 -12.91 -1.23 -8.82
N GLY A 51 -12.29 -2.36 -8.48
CA GLY A 51 -12.08 -3.49 -9.38
C GLY A 51 -10.84 -3.38 -10.26
N GLU A 52 -10.24 -2.20 -10.43
CA GLU A 52 -8.99 -2.06 -11.18
C GLU A 52 -7.81 -2.68 -10.43
N ILE A 53 -6.84 -3.16 -11.21
CA ILE A 53 -5.67 -3.87 -10.70
C ILE A 53 -4.43 -3.01 -10.90
N VAL A 54 -3.66 -2.79 -9.86
CA VAL A 54 -2.35 -2.16 -9.93
C VAL A 54 -1.28 -3.22 -9.74
N ARG A 55 -0.29 -3.27 -10.63
CA ARG A 55 0.84 -4.19 -10.54
C ARG A 55 2.07 -3.48 -10.02
N GLY A 56 2.88 -4.22 -9.29
CA GLY A 56 4.10 -3.70 -8.72
C GLY A 56 4.91 -4.81 -8.06
N HIS A 57 5.79 -4.41 -7.16
CA HIS A 57 6.54 -5.32 -6.33
C HIS A 57 6.56 -4.83 -4.89
N GLU A 58 6.64 -5.76 -3.95
CA GLU A 58 6.88 -5.48 -2.54
C GLU A 58 8.30 -5.91 -2.17
N PHE A 59 9.02 -5.02 -1.48
CA PHE A 59 10.38 -5.28 -0.98
C PHE A 59 10.59 -4.53 0.34
N HIS A 60 10.12 -5.12 1.44
CA HIS A 60 10.19 -4.49 2.74
C HIS A 60 10.42 -5.51 3.86
N TYR A 61 11.11 -5.05 4.91
CA TYR A 61 11.29 -5.80 6.16
C TYR A 61 10.21 -5.48 7.18
N SER A 62 9.71 -4.24 7.18
CA SER A 62 8.67 -3.82 8.09
C SER A 62 7.32 -4.42 7.70
N ASP A 63 6.45 -4.66 8.67
CA ASP A 63 5.01 -4.84 8.43
C ASP A 63 4.24 -3.67 9.03
N PHE A 64 2.99 -3.47 8.59
CA PHE A 64 2.10 -2.45 9.12
C PHE A 64 0.90 -3.12 9.77
N ILE A 65 0.66 -2.77 11.03
CA ILE A 65 -0.47 -3.20 11.85
C ILE A 65 -1.46 -2.04 11.81
N PRO A 66 -2.48 -2.11 10.94
CA PRO A 66 -3.35 -0.97 10.70
C PRO A 66 -4.45 -0.88 11.75
N GLU A 67 -4.93 0.34 12.00
CA GLU A 67 -6.16 0.58 12.77
C GLU A 67 -7.37 0.86 11.87
N THR A 68 -7.14 0.97 10.56
CA THR A 68 -8.17 1.16 9.54
C THR A 68 -8.19 0.02 8.53
N PRO A 69 -9.33 -0.28 7.89
CA PRO A 69 -9.37 -1.25 6.80
C PRO A 69 -8.42 -0.87 5.66
N ALA A 70 -7.82 -1.89 5.05
CA ALA A 70 -7.07 -1.73 3.81
C ALA A 70 -8.02 -1.45 2.63
N VAL A 71 -7.51 -0.81 1.59
CA VAL A 71 -8.29 -0.46 0.38
C VAL A 71 -7.95 -1.34 -0.84
N MET A 72 -6.88 -2.14 -0.76
CA MET A 72 -6.49 -3.07 -1.82
C MET A 72 -6.49 -4.53 -1.34
N ALA A 73 -6.99 -5.42 -2.20
CA ALA A 73 -6.78 -6.86 -2.11
C ALA A 73 -5.54 -7.22 -2.93
N CYS A 74 -4.48 -7.65 -2.27
CA CYS A 74 -3.22 -7.98 -2.90
C CYS A 74 -3.06 -9.48 -3.07
N ARG A 75 -2.46 -9.89 -4.19
CA ARG A 75 -2.13 -11.28 -4.44
C ARG A 75 -0.84 -11.43 -5.22
N LYS A 76 -0.13 -12.51 -4.91
CA LYS A 76 1.03 -12.97 -5.69
C LYS A 76 0.58 -14.08 -6.61
N VAL A 77 0.70 -13.85 -7.92
CA VAL A 77 0.32 -14.83 -8.95
C VAL A 77 1.57 -15.30 -9.68
N ARG A 78 1.69 -16.61 -9.89
CA ARG A 78 2.74 -17.22 -10.73
C ARG A 78 2.11 -18.35 -11.54
N ASP A 79 2.36 -18.37 -12.85
CA ASP A 79 1.84 -19.39 -13.77
C ASP A 79 0.31 -19.58 -13.67
N GLY A 80 -0.42 -18.47 -13.53
CA GLY A 80 -1.88 -18.46 -13.40
C GLY A 80 -2.42 -18.94 -12.04
N ARG A 81 -1.56 -19.27 -11.07
CA ARG A 81 -1.95 -19.70 -9.72
C ARG A 81 -1.67 -18.63 -8.69
N VAL A 82 -2.63 -18.44 -7.77
CA VAL A 82 -2.45 -17.60 -6.60
C VAL A 82 -1.57 -18.33 -5.59
N LEU A 83 -0.41 -17.75 -5.27
CA LEU A 83 0.55 -18.30 -4.31
C LEU A 83 0.34 -17.75 -2.90
N GLN A 84 -0.11 -16.49 -2.80
CA GLN A 84 -0.31 -15.79 -1.54
C GLN A 84 -1.32 -14.66 -1.75
N GLU A 85 -2.11 -14.39 -0.71
CA GLU A 85 -3.06 -13.28 -0.67
C GLU A 85 -2.91 -12.51 0.64
N TRP A 86 -3.11 -11.20 0.58
CA TRP A 86 -3.10 -10.31 1.72
C TRP A 86 -3.91 -9.06 1.41
N THR A 87 -4.20 -8.26 2.42
CA THR A 87 -4.71 -6.91 2.22
C THR A 87 -3.59 -5.90 2.41
N GLY A 88 -3.68 -4.79 1.69
CA GLY A 88 -2.69 -3.72 1.73
C GLY A 88 -3.21 -2.43 1.13
N GLY A 89 -2.39 -1.39 1.19
CA GLY A 89 -2.82 -0.06 0.80
C GLY A 89 -3.81 0.53 1.81
N TRP A 90 -3.55 1.74 2.27
CA TRP A 90 -4.42 2.44 3.21
C TRP A 90 -4.62 3.87 2.73
N GLN A 91 -5.80 4.40 2.99
CA GLN A 91 -6.18 5.72 2.52
C GLN A 91 -6.94 6.50 3.60
N THR A 92 -6.49 7.73 3.85
CA THR A 92 -7.19 8.71 4.68
C THR A 92 -7.38 9.98 3.86
N GLY A 93 -8.62 10.34 3.54
CA GLY A 93 -8.91 11.38 2.56
C GLY A 93 -8.26 11.08 1.21
N ASN A 94 -7.43 12.01 0.71
CA ASN A 94 -6.65 11.85 -0.52
C ASN A 94 -5.22 11.35 -0.29
N THR A 95 -4.85 10.99 0.95
CA THR A 95 -3.53 10.43 1.27
C THR A 95 -3.59 8.91 1.16
N PHE A 96 -2.90 8.36 0.16
CA PHE A 96 -2.79 6.92 -0.08
C PHE A 96 -1.36 6.45 0.19
N ALA A 97 -1.20 5.35 0.91
CA ALA A 97 0.10 4.69 1.12
C ALA A 97 -0.02 3.19 0.95
N SER A 98 0.97 2.58 0.30
CA SER A 98 1.07 1.14 0.10
C SER A 98 2.53 0.71 0.09
N TYR A 99 2.81 -0.54 0.47
CA TYR A 99 4.13 -1.15 0.23
C TYR A 99 4.35 -1.52 -1.24
N LEU A 100 3.30 -1.49 -2.06
CA LEU A 100 3.39 -1.79 -3.48
C LEU A 100 4.17 -0.68 -4.21
N HIS A 101 5.38 -1.00 -4.66
CA HIS A 101 6.17 -0.15 -5.54
C HIS A 101 5.61 -0.25 -6.96
N VAL A 102 5.04 0.84 -7.45
CA VAL A 102 4.35 0.88 -8.75
C VAL A 102 5.15 1.66 -9.78
N HIS A 103 4.92 1.34 -11.06
CA HIS A 103 5.41 2.14 -12.18
C HIS A 103 4.22 2.73 -12.94
N PHE A 104 4.16 4.05 -13.11
CA PHE A 104 3.01 4.72 -13.74
C PHE A 104 2.83 4.37 -15.22
N ALA A 105 3.91 4.05 -15.94
CA ALA A 105 3.79 3.66 -17.35
C ALA A 105 3.09 2.30 -17.58
N GLN A 106 2.76 1.55 -16.52
CA GLN A 106 1.96 0.34 -16.66
C GLN A 106 0.55 0.64 -17.19
N ARG A 107 -0.01 1.81 -16.81
CA ARG A 107 -1.35 2.27 -17.14
C ARG A 107 -1.46 3.80 -16.95
N PRO A 108 -1.63 4.57 -18.03
CA PRO A 108 -1.82 6.02 -17.95
C PRO A 108 -2.98 6.45 -17.04
N GLU A 109 -4.01 5.61 -16.90
CA GLU A 109 -5.19 5.84 -16.07
C GLU A 109 -4.82 6.09 -14.61
N MET A 110 -3.79 5.43 -14.08
CA MET A 110 -3.32 5.65 -12.70
C MET A 110 -2.94 7.12 -12.45
N LEU A 111 -2.25 7.73 -13.42
CA LEU A 111 -1.89 9.15 -13.34
C LEU A 111 -3.12 10.04 -13.53
N GLN A 112 -4.06 9.65 -14.40
CA GLN A 112 -5.30 10.38 -14.59
C GLN A 112 -6.15 10.41 -13.31
N HIS A 113 -6.27 9.29 -12.59
CA HIS A 113 -6.94 9.23 -11.29
C HIS A 113 -6.30 10.18 -10.28
N TRP A 114 -4.96 10.15 -10.19
CA TRP A 114 -4.23 11.02 -9.27
C TRP A 114 -4.41 12.50 -9.61
N LEU A 115 -4.27 12.88 -10.88
CA LEU A 115 -4.46 14.26 -11.33
C LEU A 115 -5.90 14.74 -11.16
N ALA A 116 -6.89 13.87 -11.40
CA ALA A 116 -8.29 14.19 -11.16
C ALA A 116 -8.57 14.43 -9.68
N ALA A 117 -7.99 13.63 -8.77
CA ALA A 117 -8.10 13.86 -7.33
C ALA A 117 -7.46 15.20 -6.92
N ALA A 118 -6.26 15.52 -7.45
CA ALA A 118 -5.58 16.79 -7.19
C ALA A 118 -6.38 18.01 -7.66
N ARG A 119 -7.12 17.91 -8.77
CA ARG A 119 -7.96 19.01 -9.26
C ARG A 119 -9.20 19.29 -8.41
N ARG A 120 -9.68 18.32 -7.62
CA ARG A 120 -10.88 18.48 -6.77
C ARG A 120 -10.63 19.24 -5.47
N VAL A 121 -9.36 19.42 -5.11
CA VAL A 121 -8.95 20.14 -3.90
C VAL A 121 -8.50 21.58 -4.18
N LEU A 122 -8.55 22.00 -5.45
CA LEU A 122 -8.40 23.39 -5.89
C LEU A 122 -9.79 24.04 -5.97
#